data_AF-A0A925I964-F1
#
_entry.id   AF-A0A925I964-F1
#
_cell.length_a   1.000
_cell.length_b   1.000
_cell.length_c   1.000
_cell.angle_alpha   90.00
_cell.angle_beta   90.00
_cell.angle_gamma   90.00
#
_symmetry.space_group_name_H-M   'P 1'
#
loop_
_entity.id
_entity.type
_entity.pdbx_description
1 polymer ?
#
loop_
_entity_poly.entity_id
_entity_poly.type
_entity_poly.pdbx_seq_one_letter_code
_entity_poly.pdbx_strand_id
1 'polypeptide(L)'
;MLIQFSVRNFRTFKEKATLSLVASNYDKDTRKDENIFEDDKFNLNILKSAVIYGANASGKSKFIDALLFMQGFVTKSSKDSQKGELISVEPFKLSAETENSPSEFEVVFTLNSTMYRYGFEVNSKQVVSEWLFHKSNAKEVELFYRDLQTFNTHPRSFSKSKAVIKAGMVRDNALLLSVAAQFNEQTASLVLSWFQELSIIGLHESRFKNNTISKIKDKKGKIKVLDFLKAADLGIHDIHYEEFNKEVSDQIKDALKV
;
A
#
# COMPACT_ATOMS: atom_id res chain seq x y z
N MET A 1 0.42 12.64 0.10
CA MET A 1 1.61 12.28 0.88
C MET A 1 1.23 11.38 2.04
N LEU A 2 2.01 10.33 2.32
CA LEU A 2 1.81 9.49 3.51
C LEU A 2 2.08 10.32 4.78
N ILE A 3 1.22 10.18 5.80
CA ILE A 3 1.40 10.81 7.11
C ILE A 3 1.63 9.74 8.17
N GLN A 4 0.78 8.73 8.21
CA GLN A 4 0.85 7.68 9.21
C GLN A 4 0.47 6.34 8.59
N PHE A 5 1.14 5.28 9.03
CA PHE A 5 0.70 3.91 8.78
C PHE A 5 0.73 3.14 10.09
N SER A 6 -0.34 2.40 10.36
CA SER A 6 -0.50 1.58 11.55
C SER A 6 -0.91 0.16 11.18
N VAL A 7 -0.40 -0.80 11.96
CA VAL A 7 -0.73 -2.22 11.85
C VAL A 7 -0.90 -2.82 13.24
N ARG A 8 -1.89 -3.69 13.43
CA ARG A 8 -2.09 -4.48 14.66
C ARG A 8 -2.41 -5.93 14.30
N ASN A 9 -2.00 -6.85 15.17
CA ASN A 9 -2.22 -8.29 15.04
C ASN A 9 -1.86 -8.84 13.65
N PHE A 10 -0.64 -8.57 13.18
CA PHE A 10 -0.14 -9.02 11.88
C PHE A 10 1.29 -9.54 12.01
N ARG A 11 1.50 -10.82 11.66
CA ARG A 11 2.81 -11.50 11.72
C ARG A 11 3.51 -11.33 13.07
N THR A 12 4.48 -10.42 13.15
CA THR A 12 5.29 -10.17 14.36
C THR A 12 4.70 -9.09 15.28
N PHE A 13 3.65 -8.39 14.84
CA PHE A 13 3.02 -7.32 15.60
C PHE A 13 1.77 -7.85 16.30
N LYS A 14 1.86 -8.13 17.62
CA LYS A 14 0.66 -8.37 18.44
C LYS A 14 -0.10 -7.05 18.62
N GLU A 15 0.57 -6.07 19.23
CA GLU A 15 0.04 -4.73 19.50
C GLU A 15 0.12 -3.79 18.30
N LYS A 16 -0.59 -2.66 18.38
CA LYS A 16 -0.58 -1.62 17.35
C LYS A 16 0.81 -1.00 17.24
N ALA A 17 1.46 -1.18 16.08
CA ALA A 17 2.68 -0.48 15.70
C ALA A 17 2.34 0.64 14.72
N THR A 18 2.93 1.82 14.90
CA THR A 18 2.65 3.00 14.09
C THR A 18 3.93 3.70 13.64
N LEU A 19 4.06 3.95 12.35
CA LEU A 19 5.01 4.90 11.79
C LEU A 19 4.27 6.22 11.56
N SER A 20 4.68 7.28 12.25
CA SER A 20 4.22 8.64 12.02
C SER A 20 5.34 9.46 11.38
N LEU A 21 5.02 10.13 10.28
CA LEU A 21 5.85 11.11 9.62
C LEU A 21 5.53 12.54 10.08
N VAL A 22 4.66 12.72 11.07
CA VAL A 22 4.47 14.05 11.68
C VAL A 22 5.77 14.42 12.41
N ALA A 23 6.37 15.54 12.01
CA ALA A 23 7.60 16.02 12.60
C ALA A 23 7.38 16.44 14.05
N SER A 24 8.39 16.18 14.87
CA SER A 24 8.37 16.61 16.27
C SER A 24 8.46 18.13 16.35
N ASN A 25 7.64 18.74 17.22
CA ASN A 25 7.71 20.17 17.53
C ASN A 25 8.90 20.53 18.45
N TYR A 26 9.64 19.54 18.94
CA TYR A 26 10.76 19.72 19.88
C TYR A 26 12.08 20.09 19.19
N ASP A 27 12.32 19.60 17.97
CA ASP A 27 13.56 19.84 17.25
C ASP A 27 13.30 20.83 16.10
N LYS A 28 13.51 22.12 16.39
CA LYS A 28 13.23 23.22 15.46
C LYS A 28 14.42 23.59 14.60
N ASP A 29 15.63 23.17 14.98
CA ASP A 29 16.87 23.80 14.51
C ASP A 29 17.73 22.89 13.62
N THR A 30 17.65 21.57 13.75
CA THR A 30 18.67 20.72 13.10
C THR A 30 18.42 20.44 11.61
N ARG A 31 17.15 20.35 11.14
CA ARG A 31 16.81 19.94 9.75
C ARG A 31 15.51 20.50 9.19
N LYS A 32 15.04 21.64 9.71
CA LYS A 32 13.76 22.23 9.30
C LYS A 32 13.70 22.46 7.79
N ASP A 33 14.76 22.99 7.21
CA ASP A 33 14.78 23.36 5.78
C ASP A 33 15.03 22.16 4.84
N GLU A 34 15.57 21.06 5.36
CA GLU A 34 16.03 19.93 4.54
C GLU A 34 14.98 18.81 4.40
N ASN A 35 14.34 18.41 5.51
CA ASN A 35 13.51 17.20 5.57
C ASN A 35 12.06 17.45 5.98
N ILE A 36 11.61 18.70 6.08
CA ILE A 36 10.22 19.03 6.43
C ILE A 36 9.46 19.53 5.21
N PHE A 37 8.23 19.04 5.06
CA PHE A 37 7.17 19.60 4.23
C PHE A 37 6.14 20.24 5.17
N GLU A 38 5.94 21.54 5.04
CA GLU A 38 4.93 22.28 5.80
C GLU A 38 3.58 22.17 5.07
N ASP A 39 2.57 21.59 5.74
CA ASP A 39 1.19 21.53 5.28
C ASP A 39 0.38 22.62 6.00
N ASP A 40 0.38 23.83 5.43
CA ASP A 40 -0.31 25.01 5.99
C ASP A 40 -1.80 24.77 6.24
N LYS A 41 -2.42 23.94 5.38
CA LYS A 41 -3.86 23.70 5.44
C LYS A 41 -4.25 22.94 6.70
N PHE A 42 -3.44 21.97 7.10
CA PHE A 42 -3.67 21.19 8.32
C PHE A 42 -2.80 21.64 9.49
N ASN A 43 -1.95 22.66 9.29
CA ASN A 43 -0.96 23.13 10.25
C ASN A 43 -0.09 21.98 10.77
N LEU A 44 0.44 21.17 9.84
CA LEU A 44 1.28 20.01 10.13
C LEU A 44 2.64 20.16 9.47
N ASN A 45 3.69 19.83 10.24
CA ASN A 45 5.02 19.59 9.70
C ASN A 45 5.19 18.10 9.45
N ILE A 46 5.55 17.72 8.22
CA ILE A 46 5.61 16.32 7.81
C ILE A 46 7.02 16.01 7.29
N LEU A 47 7.60 14.89 7.73
CA LEU A 47 8.91 14.44 7.31
C LEU A 47 8.87 13.92 5.87
N LYS A 48 9.78 14.40 5.02
CA LYS A 48 9.95 13.93 3.63
C LYS A 48 10.60 12.55 3.57
N SER A 49 11.38 12.19 4.60
CA SER A 49 12.07 10.91 4.73
C SER A 49 12.20 10.49 6.19
N ALA A 50 12.21 9.18 6.42
CA ALA A 50 12.44 8.57 7.73
C ALA A 50 13.22 7.27 7.56
N VAL A 51 13.99 6.89 8.59
CA VAL A 51 14.74 5.63 8.60
C VAL A 51 14.34 4.81 9.81
N ILE A 52 14.05 3.52 9.58
CA ILE A 52 13.67 2.58 10.64
C ILE A 52 14.87 1.67 10.94
N TYR A 53 15.46 1.86 12.12
CA TYR A 53 16.55 1.02 12.62
C TYR A 53 16.06 0.08 13.72
N GLY A 54 16.78 -1.02 13.92
CA GLY A 54 16.49 -2.00 14.96
C GLY A 54 17.29 -3.27 14.76
N ALA A 55 17.35 -4.12 15.79
CA ALA A 55 18.04 -5.40 15.74
C ALA A 55 17.51 -6.33 14.64
N ASN A 56 18.27 -7.37 14.30
CA ASN A 56 17.75 -8.42 13.41
C ASN A 56 16.49 -9.04 14.00
N ALA A 57 15.56 -9.44 13.13
CA ALA A 57 14.24 -9.96 13.51
C ALA A 57 13.32 -9.00 14.33
N SER A 58 13.67 -7.72 14.46
CA SER A 58 12.84 -6.73 15.18
C SER A 58 11.54 -6.31 14.46
N GLY A 59 11.16 -6.98 13.37
CA GLY A 59 9.93 -6.69 12.63
C GLY A 59 10.01 -5.62 11.53
N LYS A 60 11.17 -5.00 11.26
CA LYS A 60 11.31 -3.94 10.23
C LYS A 60 10.74 -4.34 8.86
N SER A 61 11.20 -5.45 8.29
CA SER A 61 10.69 -5.94 7.01
C SER A 61 9.22 -6.35 7.10
N LYS A 62 8.76 -6.84 8.27
CA LYS A 62 7.36 -7.20 8.49
C LYS A 62 6.43 -5.99 8.54
N PHE A 63 6.94 -4.83 8.97
CA PHE A 63 6.21 -3.58 8.91
C PHE A 63 5.96 -3.16 7.45
N ILE A 64 6.99 -3.28 6.60
CA ILE A 64 6.84 -3.01 5.17
C ILE A 64 5.97 -4.08 4.48
N ASP A 65 6.06 -5.35 4.89
CA ASP A 65 5.15 -6.42 4.43
C ASP A 65 3.68 -6.09 4.74
N ALA A 66 3.40 -5.46 5.89
CA ALA A 66 2.05 -5.05 6.26
C ALA A 66 1.52 -3.95 5.33
N LEU A 67 2.37 -2.98 4.98
CA LEU A 67 2.03 -1.93 4.03
C LEU A 67 1.81 -2.49 2.61
N LEU A 68 2.64 -3.45 2.19
CA LEU A 68 2.47 -4.19 0.93
C LEU A 68 1.17 -4.99 0.90
N PHE A 69 0.84 -5.65 2.01
CA PHE A 69 -0.43 -6.36 2.15
C PHE A 69 -1.60 -5.38 2.00
N MET A 70 -1.58 -4.27 2.74
CA MET A 70 -2.63 -3.25 2.67
C MET A 70 -2.79 -2.71 1.24
N GLN A 71 -1.69 -2.31 0.60
CA GLN A 71 -1.69 -1.83 -0.78
C GLN A 71 -2.24 -2.88 -1.74
N GLY A 72 -1.75 -4.12 -1.65
CA GLY A 72 -2.17 -5.22 -2.51
C GLY A 72 -3.64 -5.54 -2.34
N PHE A 73 -4.13 -5.61 -1.10
CA PHE A 73 -5.52 -5.92 -0.82
C PHE A 73 -6.46 -4.82 -1.32
N VAL A 74 -6.15 -3.54 -1.04
CA VAL A 74 -6.92 -2.39 -1.55
C VAL A 74 -6.96 -2.36 -3.07
N THR A 75 -5.85 -2.66 -3.75
CA THR A 75 -5.79 -2.57 -5.22
C THR A 75 -6.42 -3.76 -5.94
N LYS A 76 -6.58 -4.90 -5.27
CA LYS A 76 -6.91 -6.18 -5.92
C LYS A 76 -8.15 -6.89 -5.38
N SER A 77 -8.63 -6.61 -4.17
CA SER A 77 -9.70 -7.39 -3.54
C SER A 77 -11.02 -7.38 -4.33
N SER A 78 -11.25 -6.39 -5.20
CA SER A 78 -12.44 -6.36 -6.06
C SER A 78 -12.21 -6.96 -7.44
N LYS A 79 -10.95 -7.13 -7.88
CA LYS A 79 -10.56 -7.55 -9.24
C LYS A 79 -10.07 -9.00 -9.31
N ASP A 80 -9.23 -9.39 -8.36
CA ASP A 80 -8.42 -10.60 -8.46
C ASP A 80 -8.95 -11.73 -7.57
N SER A 81 -9.90 -11.45 -6.65
CA SER A 81 -10.47 -12.46 -5.75
C SER A 81 -11.88 -12.89 -6.16
N GLN A 82 -12.17 -14.18 -5.99
CA GLN A 82 -13.50 -14.77 -6.14
C GLN A 82 -14.21 -14.93 -4.80
N LYS A 83 -15.53 -15.11 -4.83
CA LYS A 83 -16.34 -15.38 -3.64
C LYS A 83 -15.85 -16.66 -2.96
N GLY A 84 -15.63 -16.59 -1.64
CA GLY A 84 -15.18 -17.73 -0.83
C GLY A 84 -13.68 -18.00 -0.85
N GLU A 85 -12.90 -17.28 -1.68
CA GLU A 85 -11.44 -17.33 -1.58
C GLU A 85 -10.95 -16.70 -0.28
N LEU A 86 -9.93 -17.32 0.31
CA LEU A 86 -9.33 -16.86 1.55
C LEU A 86 -8.50 -15.59 1.33
N ILE A 87 -8.57 -14.69 2.29
CA ILE A 87 -7.68 -13.54 2.38
C ILE A 87 -6.35 -14.04 2.94
N SER A 88 -5.24 -13.84 2.21
CA SER A 88 -3.89 -14.25 2.62
C SER A 88 -3.29 -13.34 3.72
N VAL A 89 -4.06 -13.10 4.77
CA VAL A 89 -3.65 -12.38 5.97
C VAL A 89 -3.13 -13.36 7.02
N GLU A 90 -2.06 -12.98 7.72
CA GLU A 90 -1.44 -13.79 8.77
C GLU A 90 -1.44 -13.00 10.09
N PRO A 91 -2.27 -13.38 11.08
CA PRO A 91 -2.29 -12.70 12.37
C PRO A 91 -1.06 -13.04 13.21
N PHE A 92 -0.91 -12.40 14.37
CA PHE A 92 0.11 -12.76 15.35
C PHE A 92 -0.25 -14.10 16.00
N LYS A 93 0.53 -15.15 15.69
CA LYS A 93 0.22 -16.54 16.07
C LYS A 93 0.76 -16.96 17.45
N LEU A 94 1.62 -16.16 18.08
CA LEU A 94 2.23 -16.53 19.39
C LEU A 94 1.36 -16.10 20.59
N SER A 95 0.06 -15.92 20.39
CA SER A 95 -0.88 -15.58 21.45
C SER A 95 -2.25 -16.19 21.14
N ALA A 96 -2.72 -17.07 22.03
CA ALA A 96 -4.05 -17.71 21.91
C ALA A 96 -5.20 -16.69 21.91
N GLU A 97 -4.97 -15.51 22.49
CA GLU A 97 -5.93 -14.40 22.50
C GLU A 97 -6.09 -13.77 21.10
N THR A 98 -4.99 -13.56 20.38
CA THR A 98 -4.99 -12.78 19.13
C THR A 98 -4.90 -13.64 17.87
N GLU A 99 -4.53 -14.91 17.97
CA GLU A 99 -4.32 -15.79 16.80
C GLU A 99 -5.56 -15.96 15.92
N ASN A 100 -6.76 -15.81 16.51
CA ASN A 100 -8.05 -15.87 15.82
C ASN A 100 -8.71 -14.48 15.70
N SER A 101 -8.07 -13.43 16.23
CA SER A 101 -8.53 -12.06 16.10
C SER A 101 -8.20 -11.49 14.71
N PRO A 102 -8.95 -10.51 14.20
CA PRO A 102 -8.64 -9.84 12.94
C PRO A 102 -7.30 -9.09 12.99
N SER A 103 -6.67 -8.93 11.82
CA SER A 103 -5.55 -8.00 11.62
C SER A 103 -6.09 -6.64 11.19
N GLU A 104 -5.55 -5.57 11.76
CA GLU A 104 -5.97 -4.18 11.50
C GLU A 104 -4.89 -3.44 10.72
N PHE A 105 -5.31 -2.68 9.71
CA PHE A 105 -4.44 -1.81 8.92
C PHE A 105 -5.09 -0.43 8.80
N GLU A 106 -4.35 0.63 9.07
CA GLU A 106 -4.83 2.01 8.92
C GLU A 106 -3.74 2.89 8.31
N VAL A 107 -4.15 3.76 7.39
CA VAL A 107 -3.28 4.75 6.79
C VAL A 107 -3.92 6.14 6.87
N VAL A 108 -3.10 7.13 7.21
CA VAL A 108 -3.43 8.54 7.12
C VAL A 108 -2.54 9.16 6.06
N PHE A 109 -3.15 9.87 5.12
CA PHE A 109 -2.43 10.52 4.02
C PHE A 109 -3.18 11.75 3.52
N THR A 110 -2.47 12.63 2.82
CA THR A 110 -3.07 13.77 2.12
C THR A 110 -3.12 13.52 0.61
N LEU A 111 -4.20 13.93 -0.03
CA LEU A 111 -4.37 13.89 -1.48
C LEU A 111 -5.24 15.09 -1.89
N ASN A 112 -4.79 15.88 -2.87
CA ASN A 112 -5.52 17.04 -3.40
C ASN A 112 -6.03 17.99 -2.30
N SER A 113 -5.16 18.32 -1.33
CA SER A 113 -5.48 19.16 -0.17
C SER A 113 -6.59 18.61 0.74
N THR A 114 -6.87 17.31 0.70
CA THR A 114 -7.77 16.63 1.65
C THR A 114 -6.98 15.56 2.39
N MET A 115 -7.12 15.50 3.70
CA MET A 115 -6.59 14.42 4.52
C MET A 115 -7.59 13.28 4.53
N TYR A 116 -7.10 12.07 4.34
CA TYR A 116 -7.88 10.84 4.39
C TYR A 116 -7.34 9.96 5.50
N ARG A 117 -8.25 9.30 6.20
CA ARG A 117 -7.95 8.21 7.13
C ARG A 117 -8.75 7.00 6.68
N TYR A 118 -8.03 5.99 6.22
CA TYR A 118 -8.62 4.78 5.65
C TYR A 118 -8.05 3.56 6.36
N GLY A 119 -8.90 2.63 6.73
CA GLY A 119 -8.47 1.40 7.37
C GLY A 119 -9.50 0.29 7.30
N PHE A 120 -9.06 -0.91 7.66
CA PHE A 120 -9.90 -2.10 7.70
C PHE A 120 -9.34 -3.15 8.64
N GLU A 121 -10.23 -4.04 9.08
CA GLU A 121 -9.90 -5.27 9.78
C GLU A 121 -10.29 -6.47 8.93
N VAL A 122 -9.40 -7.45 8.85
CA VAL A 122 -9.62 -8.69 8.09
C VAL A 122 -9.19 -9.91 8.88
N ASN A 123 -9.89 -11.01 8.69
CA ASN A 123 -9.39 -12.34 9.03
C ASN A 123 -9.19 -13.14 7.73
N SER A 124 -8.80 -14.42 7.83
CA SER A 124 -8.54 -15.25 6.65
C SER A 124 -9.77 -15.48 5.75
N LYS A 125 -10.99 -15.18 6.22
CA LYS A 125 -12.24 -15.44 5.51
C LYS A 125 -12.89 -14.17 4.96
N GLN A 126 -12.87 -13.07 5.70
CA GLN A 126 -13.67 -11.89 5.38
C GLN A 126 -13.09 -10.58 5.94
N VAL A 127 -13.58 -9.48 5.38
CA VAL A 127 -13.49 -8.13 5.94
C VAL A 127 -14.44 -8.04 7.12
N VAL A 128 -13.90 -7.78 8.29
CA VAL A 128 -14.64 -7.63 9.55
C VAL A 128 -15.15 -6.21 9.71
N SER A 129 -14.28 -5.23 9.47
CA SER A 129 -14.65 -3.81 9.50
C SER A 129 -13.86 -3.04 8.44
N GLU A 130 -14.40 -1.91 7.97
CA GLU A 130 -13.76 -1.05 6.97
C GLU A 130 -14.26 0.38 7.13
N TRP A 131 -13.37 1.37 7.05
CA TRP A 131 -13.76 2.76 7.23
C TRP A 131 -12.98 3.69 6.31
N LEU A 132 -13.66 4.75 5.90
CA LEU A 132 -13.04 5.87 5.21
C LEU A 132 -13.56 7.17 5.80
N PHE A 133 -12.62 7.98 6.27
CA PHE A 133 -12.87 9.34 6.70
C PHE A 133 -12.10 10.30 5.81
N HIS A 134 -12.65 11.50 5.65
CA HIS A 134 -11.93 12.60 5.04
C HIS A 134 -12.05 13.86 5.89
N LYS A 135 -11.03 14.70 5.80
CA LYS A 135 -10.92 15.97 6.50
C LYS A 135 -10.41 17.00 5.52
N SER A 136 -11.31 17.87 5.05
CA SER A 136 -10.95 18.99 4.18
C SER A 136 -10.72 20.30 4.95
N ASN A 137 -11.25 20.41 6.18
CA ASN A 137 -11.11 21.57 7.08
C ASN A 137 -10.87 21.05 8.52
N ALA A 138 -11.39 21.73 9.55
CA ALA A 138 -11.24 21.31 10.94
C ALA A 138 -11.98 19.99 11.28
N LYS A 139 -13.13 19.73 10.67
CA LYS A 139 -14.00 18.59 10.98
C LYS A 139 -13.67 17.37 10.11
N GLU A 140 -13.46 16.23 10.76
CA GLU A 140 -13.42 14.92 10.11
C GLU A 140 -14.85 14.45 9.80
N VAL A 141 -15.06 13.93 8.60
CA VAL A 141 -16.34 13.43 8.12
C VAL A 141 -16.16 11.96 7.74
N GLU A 142 -17.04 11.11 8.28
CA GLU A 142 -17.15 9.71 7.86
C GLU A 142 -17.78 9.65 6.47
N LEU A 143 -17.08 9.04 5.51
CA LEU A 143 -17.59 8.78 4.17
C LEU A 143 -18.32 7.45 4.11
N PHE A 144 -17.75 6.42 4.74
CA PHE A 144 -18.46 5.20 5.04
C PHE A 144 -17.85 4.48 6.23
N TYR A 145 -18.67 3.63 6.83
CA TYR A 145 -18.27 2.61 7.78
C TYR A 145 -18.94 1.29 7.43
N ARG A 146 -18.19 0.20 7.53
CA ARG A 146 -18.65 -1.16 7.33
C ARG A 146 -18.41 -1.96 8.59
N ASP A 147 -19.45 -2.68 9.02
CA ASP A 147 -19.38 -3.73 10.02
C ASP A 147 -19.91 -5.02 9.41
N LEU A 148 -19.02 -5.96 9.12
CA LEU A 148 -19.28 -7.17 8.35
C LEU A 148 -19.97 -6.86 6.99
N GLN A 149 -21.24 -7.23 6.82
CA GLN A 149 -22.04 -6.91 5.62
C GLN A 149 -23.05 -5.77 5.84
N THR A 150 -22.89 -5.04 6.94
CA THR A 150 -23.66 -3.83 7.25
C THR A 150 -22.86 -2.61 6.82
N PHE A 151 -23.48 -1.71 6.06
CA PHE A 151 -22.80 -0.55 5.49
C PHE A 151 -23.53 0.74 5.82
N ASN A 152 -22.80 1.69 6.39
CA ASN A 152 -23.21 3.06 6.59
C ASN A 152 -22.45 3.93 5.58
N THR A 153 -23.16 4.68 4.74
CA THR A 153 -22.54 5.55 3.73
C THR A 153 -23.06 6.97 3.86
N HIS A 154 -22.14 7.93 3.71
CA HIS A 154 -22.48 9.33 3.76
C HIS A 154 -23.41 9.68 2.58
N PRO A 155 -24.58 10.29 2.85
CA PRO A 155 -25.65 10.38 1.86
C PRO A 155 -25.34 11.22 0.63
N ARG A 156 -24.40 12.16 0.73
CA ARG A 156 -23.99 13.06 -0.38
C ARG A 156 -22.63 12.66 -0.95
N SER A 157 -21.61 12.71 -0.09
CA SER A 157 -20.19 12.49 -0.43
C SER A 157 -19.78 11.05 -0.81
N PHE A 158 -20.65 10.05 -0.63
CA PHE A 158 -20.38 8.64 -0.97
C PHE A 158 -21.66 7.93 -1.48
N SER A 159 -22.39 8.62 -2.36
CA SER A 159 -23.78 8.28 -2.70
C SER A 159 -23.90 7.17 -3.76
N LYS A 160 -22.98 7.07 -4.71
CA LYS A 160 -23.07 6.09 -5.81
C LYS A 160 -22.91 4.66 -5.28
N SER A 161 -22.12 4.50 -4.23
CA SER A 161 -21.85 3.22 -3.58
C SER A 161 -23.11 2.57 -2.97
N LYS A 162 -24.18 3.34 -2.71
CA LYS A 162 -25.45 2.79 -2.24
C LYS A 162 -26.08 1.79 -3.22
N ALA A 163 -25.92 2.02 -4.52
CA ALA A 163 -26.49 1.13 -5.53
C ALA A 163 -25.81 -0.26 -5.51
N VAL A 164 -24.48 -0.30 -5.42
CA VAL A 164 -23.71 -1.56 -5.38
C VAL A 164 -23.91 -2.31 -4.07
N ILE A 165 -24.06 -1.59 -2.95
CA ILE A 165 -24.40 -2.17 -1.65
C ILE A 165 -25.79 -2.80 -1.71
N LYS A 166 -26.81 -2.06 -2.19
CA LYS A 166 -28.19 -2.54 -2.28
C LYS A 166 -28.34 -3.73 -3.23
N ALA A 167 -27.53 -3.78 -4.30
CA ALA A 167 -27.50 -4.88 -5.25
C ALA A 167 -26.71 -6.11 -4.74
N GLY A 168 -26.13 -6.07 -3.54
CA GLY A 168 -25.37 -7.20 -2.98
C GLY A 168 -24.08 -7.50 -3.74
N MET A 169 -23.48 -6.49 -4.37
CA MET A 169 -22.29 -6.66 -5.22
C MET A 169 -20.97 -6.63 -4.42
N VAL A 170 -21.03 -6.22 -3.16
CA VAL A 170 -19.87 -6.17 -2.27
C VAL A 170 -19.72 -7.54 -1.59
N ARG A 171 -18.66 -8.27 -1.92
CA ARG A 171 -18.35 -9.57 -1.29
C ARG A 171 -17.84 -9.38 0.14
N ASP A 172 -17.98 -10.42 0.96
CA ASP A 172 -17.41 -10.48 2.31
C ASP A 172 -15.88 -10.41 2.33
N ASN A 173 -15.23 -10.98 1.32
CA ASN A 173 -13.78 -10.96 1.15
C ASN A 173 -13.26 -9.82 0.24
N ALA A 174 -14.09 -8.83 -0.09
CA ALA A 174 -13.71 -7.67 -0.89
C ALA A 174 -13.99 -6.35 -0.16
N LEU A 175 -13.08 -5.40 -0.23
CA LEU A 175 -13.24 -4.05 0.34
C LEU A 175 -14.30 -3.24 -0.43
N LEU A 176 -15.15 -2.51 0.30
CA LEU A 176 -16.11 -1.57 -0.27
C LEU A 176 -15.39 -0.49 -1.07
N LEU A 177 -14.27 0.04 -0.57
CA LEU A 177 -13.46 1.03 -1.29
C LEU A 177 -13.10 0.54 -2.69
N SER A 178 -12.60 -0.69 -2.79
CA SER A 178 -12.15 -1.30 -4.03
C SER A 178 -13.30 -1.59 -4.99
N VAL A 179 -14.48 -1.96 -4.48
CA VAL A 179 -15.69 -2.15 -5.29
C VAL A 179 -16.25 -0.80 -5.74
N ALA A 180 -16.42 0.16 -4.84
CA ALA A 180 -16.93 1.51 -5.12
C ALA A 180 -16.12 2.22 -6.22
N ALA A 181 -14.79 2.07 -6.20
CA ALA A 181 -13.91 2.61 -7.23
C ALA A 181 -14.17 2.01 -8.63
N GLN A 182 -14.55 0.72 -8.74
CA GLN A 182 -14.93 0.10 -10.03
C GLN A 182 -16.24 0.68 -10.59
N PHE A 183 -17.12 1.14 -9.70
CA PHE A 183 -18.42 1.74 -10.06
C PHE A 183 -18.38 3.27 -10.08
N ASN A 184 -17.18 3.85 -10.28
CA ASN A 184 -16.97 5.29 -10.49
C ASN A 184 -17.42 6.17 -9.31
N GLU A 185 -17.33 5.67 -8.08
CA GLU A 185 -17.38 6.49 -6.88
C GLU A 185 -16.10 7.35 -6.81
N GLN A 186 -16.25 8.66 -7.03
CA GLN A 186 -15.11 9.56 -7.27
C GLN A 186 -14.09 9.54 -6.13
N THR A 187 -14.57 9.60 -4.88
CA THR A 187 -13.69 9.59 -3.71
C THR A 187 -12.97 8.25 -3.57
N ALA A 188 -13.65 7.13 -3.84
CA ALA A 188 -13.03 5.81 -3.79
C ALA A 188 -11.96 5.65 -4.88
N SER A 189 -12.22 6.14 -6.10
CA SER A 189 -11.24 6.13 -7.20
C SER A 189 -9.98 6.94 -6.87
N LEU A 190 -10.13 8.10 -6.21
CA LEU A 190 -8.99 8.93 -5.78
C LEU A 190 -8.15 8.26 -4.69
N VAL A 191 -8.80 7.67 -3.68
CA VAL A 191 -8.10 6.93 -2.61
C VAL A 191 -7.40 5.70 -3.20
N LEU A 192 -8.07 4.97 -4.11
CA LEU A 192 -7.48 3.83 -4.80
C LEU A 192 -6.27 4.22 -5.65
N SER A 193 -6.31 5.35 -6.36
CA SER A 193 -5.18 5.83 -7.17
C SER A 193 -3.97 6.18 -6.30
N TRP A 194 -4.20 6.76 -5.12
CA TRP A 194 -3.12 7.01 -4.15
C TRP A 194 -2.41 5.71 -3.74
N PHE A 195 -3.16 4.63 -3.49
CA PHE A 195 -2.57 3.32 -3.20
C PHE A 195 -1.82 2.74 -4.41
N GLN A 196 -2.26 3.00 -5.64
CA GLN A 196 -1.58 2.54 -6.86
C GLN A 196 -0.26 3.29 -7.11
N GLU A 197 -0.20 4.57 -6.74
CA GLU A 197 0.99 5.41 -6.87
C GLU A 197 2.02 5.15 -5.76
N LEU A 198 1.60 4.59 -4.62
CA LEU A 198 2.50 4.23 -3.53
C LEU A 198 3.57 3.22 -4.00
N SER A 199 4.81 3.65 -4.08
CA SER A 199 5.91 2.82 -4.57
C SER A 199 6.69 2.19 -3.40
N ILE A 200 6.62 0.88 -3.27
CA ILE A 200 7.37 0.11 -2.26
C ILE A 200 8.47 -0.70 -2.95
N ILE A 201 9.73 -0.31 -2.74
CA ILE A 201 10.90 -0.86 -3.42
C ILE A 201 11.67 -1.79 -2.47
N GLY A 202 12.14 -2.95 -2.95
CA GLY A 202 13.15 -3.77 -2.25
C GLY A 202 12.68 -5.11 -1.65
N LEU A 203 11.39 -5.45 -1.69
CA LEU A 203 10.89 -6.73 -1.15
C LEU A 203 10.51 -7.78 -2.21
N HIS A 204 10.34 -7.35 -3.47
CA HIS A 204 10.07 -8.24 -4.61
C HIS A 204 10.80 -7.73 -5.85
N GLU A 205 12.03 -8.20 -6.08
CA GLU A 205 12.91 -7.78 -7.18
C GLU A 205 12.27 -7.91 -8.57
N SER A 206 11.37 -8.88 -8.75
CA SER A 206 10.74 -9.18 -10.04
C SER A 206 9.95 -8.01 -10.62
N ARG A 207 9.31 -7.18 -9.79
CA ARG A 207 8.52 -6.02 -10.26
C ARG A 207 9.40 -4.91 -10.84
N PHE A 208 10.60 -4.72 -10.30
CA PHE A 208 11.50 -3.65 -10.71
C PHE A 208 12.42 -4.05 -11.85
N LYS A 209 12.74 -5.35 -11.97
CA LYS A 209 13.58 -5.87 -13.04
C LYS A 209 13.08 -5.47 -14.42
N ASN A 210 11.81 -5.69 -14.72
CA ASN A 210 11.23 -5.35 -16.03
C ASN A 210 11.20 -3.83 -16.29
N ASN A 211 10.97 -3.02 -15.25
CA ASN A 211 10.98 -1.56 -15.36
C ASN A 211 12.39 -1.01 -15.61
N THR A 212 13.41 -1.54 -14.94
CA THR A 212 14.80 -1.16 -15.21
C THR A 212 15.22 -1.59 -16.61
N ILE A 213 14.83 -2.80 -17.04
CA ILE A 213 15.09 -3.28 -18.41
C ILE A 213 14.43 -2.37 -19.45
N SER A 214 13.16 -1.99 -19.27
CA SER A 214 12.47 -1.11 -20.22
C SER A 214 13.14 0.27 -20.30
N LYS A 215 13.64 0.80 -19.18
CA LYS A 215 14.43 2.05 -19.16
C LYS A 215 15.76 1.91 -19.90
N ILE A 216 16.43 0.76 -19.83
CA ILE A 216 17.67 0.52 -20.59
C ILE A 216 17.41 0.46 -22.10
N LYS A 217 16.22 -0.01 -22.52
CA LYS A 217 15.81 0.00 -23.95
C LYS A 217 15.60 1.43 -24.49
N ASP A 218 15.23 2.39 -23.64
CA ASP A 218 15.11 3.80 -24.01
C ASP A 218 16.43 4.57 -23.83
N LYS A 219 16.80 5.45 -24.77
CA LYS A 219 18.06 6.21 -24.69
C LYS A 219 18.13 7.12 -23.46
N LYS A 220 17.03 7.82 -23.13
CA LYS A 220 16.99 8.73 -21.98
C LYS A 220 16.98 7.95 -20.66
N GLY A 221 16.24 6.85 -20.63
CA GLY A 221 16.24 5.91 -19.50
C GLY A 221 17.62 5.31 -19.24
N LYS A 222 18.31 4.84 -20.29
CA LYS A 222 19.66 4.25 -20.20
C LYS A 222 20.66 5.24 -19.59
N ILE A 223 20.65 6.51 -20.01
CA ILE A 223 21.54 7.54 -19.43
C ILE A 223 21.33 7.63 -17.92
N LYS A 224 20.07 7.74 -17.45
CA LYS A 224 19.77 7.82 -16.01
C LYS A 224 20.22 6.59 -15.23
N VAL A 225 20.09 5.39 -15.82
CA VAL A 225 20.56 4.15 -15.20
C VAL A 225 22.09 4.14 -15.09
N LEU A 226 22.79 4.56 -16.14
CA LEU A 226 24.26 4.64 -16.12
C LEU A 226 24.77 5.70 -15.15
N ASP A 227 24.12 6.86 -15.07
CA ASP A 227 24.49 7.91 -14.11
C ASP A 227 24.35 7.41 -12.67
N PHE A 228 23.29 6.67 -12.36
CA PHE A 228 23.10 6.02 -11.06
C PHE A 228 24.21 5.00 -10.75
N LEU A 229 24.55 4.14 -11.71
CA LEU A 229 25.59 3.11 -11.53
C LEU A 229 26.99 3.71 -11.38
N LYS A 230 27.29 4.79 -12.12
CA LYS A 230 28.53 5.55 -11.98
C LYS A 230 28.61 6.23 -10.62
N ALA A 231 27.50 6.81 -10.13
CA ALA A 231 27.45 7.41 -8.79
C ALA A 231 27.62 6.37 -7.67
N ALA A 232 27.22 5.12 -7.89
CA ALA A 232 27.42 4.01 -6.96
C ALA A 232 28.86 3.42 -6.99
N ASP A 233 29.73 3.92 -7.87
CA ASP A 233 31.13 3.51 -8.04
C ASP A 233 31.35 2.00 -8.18
N LEU A 234 30.52 1.35 -8.99
CA LEU A 234 30.57 -0.10 -9.22
C LEU A 234 31.55 -0.51 -10.34
N GLY A 235 32.29 0.45 -10.93
CA GLY A 235 33.14 0.21 -12.11
C GLY A 235 32.38 -0.12 -13.40
N ILE A 236 31.06 0.07 -13.44
CA ILE A 236 30.22 -0.20 -14.61
C ILE A 236 30.15 1.05 -15.49
N HIS A 237 30.68 0.94 -16.72
CA HIS A 237 30.72 2.06 -17.67
C HIS A 237 29.58 2.07 -18.69
N ASP A 238 29.10 0.89 -19.09
CA ASP A 238 27.99 0.74 -20.01
C ASP A 238 27.17 -0.52 -19.70
N ILE A 239 25.94 -0.56 -20.20
CA ILE A 239 25.03 -1.70 -20.14
C ILE A 239 24.39 -1.89 -21.52
N HIS A 240 24.45 -3.13 -22.01
CA HIS A 240 23.76 -3.56 -23.22
C HIS A 240 22.65 -4.54 -22.85
N TYR A 241 21.51 -4.37 -23.50
CA TYR A 241 20.40 -5.30 -23.39
C TYR A 241 20.43 -6.26 -24.57
N GLU A 242 20.41 -7.56 -24.27
CA GLU A 242 20.27 -8.63 -25.26
C GLU A 242 18.99 -9.43 -24.97
N GLU A 243 18.16 -9.63 -25.99
CA GLU A 243 16.95 -10.44 -25.91
C GLU A 243 17.28 -11.85 -26.39
N PHE A 244 17.33 -12.81 -25.47
CA PHE A 244 17.43 -14.21 -25.82
C PHE A 244 16.04 -14.70 -26.24
N ASN A 245 15.83 -14.92 -27.53
CA ASN A 245 14.72 -15.75 -27.98
C ASN A 245 14.91 -17.12 -27.35
N LYS A 246 14.07 -17.48 -26.37
CA LYS A 246 13.86 -18.87 -25.97
C LYS A 246 13.08 -19.57 -27.08
N GLU A 247 13.67 -19.67 -28.28
CA GLU A 247 13.55 -20.95 -28.96
C GLU A 247 14.28 -21.91 -28.04
N VAL A 248 13.53 -22.82 -27.42
CA VAL A 248 14.12 -23.92 -26.68
C VAL A 248 15.07 -24.58 -27.67
N SER A 249 16.39 -24.33 -27.50
CA SER A 249 17.43 -24.99 -28.28
C SER A 249 17.07 -26.46 -28.33
N ASP A 250 17.10 -27.08 -29.50
CA ASP A 250 16.72 -28.48 -29.64
C ASP A 250 17.54 -29.38 -28.68
N GLN A 251 18.71 -28.92 -28.23
CA GLN A 251 19.51 -29.54 -27.17
C GLN A 251 18.80 -29.62 -25.80
N ILE A 252 17.93 -28.66 -25.45
CA ILE A 252 17.15 -28.67 -24.21
C ILE A 252 15.91 -29.55 -24.34
N LYS A 253 15.31 -29.65 -25.54
CA LYS A 253 14.19 -30.59 -25.79
C LYS A 253 14.64 -32.04 -25.69
N ASP A 254 15.83 -32.37 -26.19
CA ASP A 254 16.40 -33.72 -26.08
C ASP A 254 16.80 -34.08 -24.64
N ALA A 255 17.21 -33.10 -23.83
CA ALA A 255 17.55 -33.28 -22.42
C ALA A 255 16.31 -33.43 -21.51
N LEU A 256 15.15 -32.94 -21.95
CA LEU A 256 13.89 -32.98 -21.20
C LEU A 256 12.95 -34.11 -21.64
N LYS A 257 13.46 -35.20 -22.25
CA LYS A 257 12.68 -36.41 -22.52
C LYS A 257 12.15 -37.04 -21.22
N VAL A 258 10.97 -36.56 -20.81
CA VAL A 258 9.93 -37.25 -20.04
C VAL A 258 8.62 -37.01 -20.77
#